data_AF-A0A0C9SQI7-F1
#
_entry.id   AF-A0A0C9SQI7-F1
#
_cell.length_a   1.000
_cell.length_b   1.000
_cell.length_c   1.000
_cell.angle_alpha   90.00
_cell.angle_beta   90.00
_cell.angle_gamma   90.00
#
_symmetry.space_group_name_H-M   'P 1'
#
loop_
_entity.id
_entity.type
_entity.pdbx_description
1 polymer ?
#
loop_
_entity_poly.entity_id
_entity_poly.type
_entity_poly.pdbx_seq_one_letter_code
_entity_poly.pdbx_strand_id
1 'polypeptide(L)'
;MSIEPLRASVGHLFSRAYDLPCLTAAQAFSQLVPPTSRFQLALDALLPLLDSQEFAPRILVSFILYSLYAGHPIAINPFRSVLHAAFVRERDHAIRFGGSGGVSENEQLVWVLWKILRGDGNDIGPYSPNTLTRSPLPTKLRAANLTLDDERTITSPYESTSDTSDSSGEFHPSPISHSTPDTSTISEEDERNENIAQAMKLLLAARERVLTLSEQRTLAPMIPQLTSPPMITSLDLLPLISNNPALVQPLFISILKSPHFKNNAQGLSTCLEVLKHLPPTLSSFDLLGRMLRDPTPVNDFATGGRTTVADLIRIEVLGRFIHEAINWLDNAEREEMEGLISDDRFPKGVQNLCRFYTSLIKLSIVDPTSDADSAEMAHFSLRNARFEEANALYRIFAQGKF
;
A
#
# COMPACT_ATOMS: atom_id res chain seq x y z
N MET A 1 -24.62 16.72 -14.93
CA MET A 1 -24.08 16.89 -16.29
C MET A 1 -24.48 15.66 -17.10
N SER A 2 -25.04 15.84 -18.30
CA SER A 2 -25.40 14.71 -19.16
C SER A 2 -24.15 13.91 -19.56
N ILE A 3 -24.22 12.58 -19.50
CA ILE A 3 -23.13 11.65 -19.83
C ILE A 3 -22.94 11.53 -21.36
N GLU A 4 -24.00 11.80 -22.13
CA GLU A 4 -24.05 11.76 -23.60
C GLU A 4 -22.91 12.53 -24.32
N PRO A 5 -22.65 13.82 -24.04
CA PRO A 5 -21.59 14.56 -24.71
C PRO A 5 -20.20 14.00 -24.41
N LEU A 6 -19.96 13.52 -23.18
CA LEU A 6 -18.69 12.92 -22.80
C LEU A 6 -18.44 11.60 -23.55
N ARG A 7 -19.48 10.79 -23.74
CA ARG A 7 -19.40 9.54 -24.51
C ARG A 7 -19.04 9.81 -25.98
N ALA A 8 -19.60 10.85 -26.59
CA ALA A 8 -19.26 11.25 -27.96
C ALA A 8 -17.80 11.72 -28.08
N SER A 9 -17.32 12.52 -27.11
CA SER A 9 -15.92 12.97 -27.07
C SER A 9 -14.95 11.80 -26.88
N VAL A 10 -15.30 10.82 -26.06
CA VAL A 10 -14.51 9.59 -25.88
C VAL A 10 -14.50 8.76 -27.16
N GLY A 11 -15.64 8.61 -27.85
CA GLY A 11 -15.69 7.96 -29.16
C GLY A 11 -14.75 8.63 -30.18
N HIS A 12 -14.68 9.97 -30.19
CA HIS A 12 -13.76 10.71 -31.05
C HIS A 12 -12.28 10.55 -30.62
N LEU A 13 -12.00 10.42 -29.32
CA LEU A 13 -10.64 10.08 -28.85
C LEU A 13 -10.21 8.70 -29.38
N PHE A 14 -11.09 7.71 -29.24
CA PHE A 14 -10.80 6.32 -29.62
C PHE A 14 -10.55 6.15 -31.12
N SER A 15 -11.21 6.92 -31.98
CA SER A 15 -10.96 6.86 -33.43
C SER A 15 -9.55 7.27 -33.84
N ARG A 16 -8.82 8.00 -32.99
CA ARG A 16 -7.43 8.43 -33.23
C ARG A 16 -6.41 7.76 -32.31
N ALA A 17 -6.87 7.16 -31.22
CA ALA A 17 -6.00 6.65 -30.17
C ALA A 17 -5.28 5.34 -30.52
N TYR A 18 -5.69 4.63 -31.58
CA TYR A 18 -5.09 3.34 -31.96
C TYR A 18 -3.66 3.47 -32.51
N ASP A 19 -3.30 4.65 -33.03
CA ASP A 19 -1.96 4.96 -33.52
C ASP A 19 -1.10 5.72 -32.49
N LEU A 20 -1.71 6.15 -31.38
CA LEU A 20 -1.01 6.83 -30.29
C LEU A 20 -0.45 5.82 -29.29
N PRO A 21 0.66 6.15 -28.59
CA PRO A 21 1.10 5.35 -27.45
C PRO A 21 -0.02 5.19 -26.42
N CYS A 22 -0.17 3.97 -25.88
CA CYS A 22 -1.19 3.63 -24.89
C CYS A 22 -1.20 4.61 -23.70
N LEU A 23 -0.01 5.04 -23.24
CA LEU A 23 0.13 6.02 -22.16
C LEU A 23 -0.44 7.38 -22.55
N THR A 24 -0.14 7.86 -23.74
CA THR A 24 -0.64 9.15 -24.26
C THR A 24 -2.16 9.12 -24.39
N ALA A 25 -2.72 8.02 -24.89
CA ALA A 25 -4.17 7.86 -25.01
C ALA A 25 -4.85 7.79 -23.63
N ALA A 26 -4.27 7.10 -22.66
CA ALA A 26 -4.78 7.05 -21.29
C ALA A 26 -4.72 8.41 -20.57
N GLN A 27 -3.66 9.18 -20.80
CA GLN A 27 -3.55 10.55 -20.28
C GLN A 27 -4.60 11.46 -20.91
N ALA A 28 -4.79 11.39 -22.23
CA ALA A 28 -5.83 12.15 -22.93
C ALA A 28 -7.23 11.80 -22.42
N PHE A 29 -7.51 10.51 -22.17
CA PHE A 29 -8.76 10.07 -21.54
C PHE A 29 -8.92 10.68 -20.14
N SER A 30 -7.87 10.63 -19.31
CA SER A 30 -7.90 11.15 -17.95
C SER A 30 -8.11 12.67 -17.90
N GLN A 31 -7.59 13.41 -18.88
CA GLN A 31 -7.79 14.85 -19.01
C GLN A 31 -9.21 15.19 -19.50
N LEU A 32 -9.75 14.38 -20.41
CA LEU A 32 -11.09 14.59 -20.98
C LEU A 32 -12.21 14.24 -19.98
N VAL A 33 -12.00 13.22 -19.14
CA VAL A 33 -13.03 12.68 -18.27
C VAL A 33 -12.76 13.07 -16.81
N PRO A 34 -13.70 13.78 -16.14
CA PRO A 34 -13.51 14.19 -14.75
C PRO A 34 -13.45 12.98 -13.82
N PRO A 35 -12.64 13.01 -12.74
CA PRO A 35 -12.40 11.86 -11.87
C PRO A 35 -13.67 11.16 -11.36
N THR A 36 -14.70 11.93 -11.01
CA THR A 36 -15.98 11.42 -10.48
C THR A 36 -16.79 10.62 -11.50
N SER A 37 -16.55 10.80 -12.81
CA SER A 37 -17.28 10.12 -13.88
C SER A 37 -16.49 9.00 -14.55
N ARG A 38 -15.21 8.82 -14.22
CA ARG A 38 -14.33 7.84 -14.89
C ARG A 38 -14.81 6.41 -14.71
N PHE A 39 -15.24 6.04 -13.50
CA PHE A 39 -15.71 4.69 -13.22
C PHE A 39 -17.00 4.37 -13.97
N GLN A 40 -18.01 5.25 -13.89
CA GLN A 40 -19.27 5.04 -14.61
C GLN A 40 -19.07 4.97 -16.12
N LEU A 41 -18.24 5.85 -16.68
CA LEU A 41 -17.94 5.83 -18.11
C LEU A 41 -17.15 4.57 -18.52
N ALA A 42 -16.27 4.07 -17.65
CA ALA A 42 -15.58 2.81 -17.89
C ALA A 42 -16.56 1.63 -17.98
N LEU A 43 -17.58 1.59 -17.11
CA LEU A 43 -18.63 0.58 -17.17
C LEU A 43 -19.49 0.70 -18.44
N ASP A 44 -19.94 1.90 -18.76
CA ASP A 44 -20.97 2.12 -19.80
C ASP A 44 -20.40 2.14 -21.23
N ALA A 45 -19.14 2.55 -21.39
CA ALA A 45 -18.54 2.79 -22.70
C ALA A 45 -17.28 1.98 -22.98
N LEU A 46 -16.45 1.70 -21.96
CA LEU A 46 -15.18 1.01 -22.17
C LEU A 46 -15.34 -0.51 -22.06
N LEU A 47 -16.02 -1.02 -21.03
CA LEU A 47 -16.21 -2.47 -20.86
C LEU A 47 -16.81 -3.16 -22.10
N PRO A 48 -17.84 -2.63 -22.78
CA PRO A 48 -18.36 -3.26 -23.99
C PRO A 48 -17.34 -3.40 -25.12
N LEU A 49 -16.34 -2.52 -25.17
CA LEU A 49 -15.28 -2.56 -26.18
C LEU A 49 -14.23 -3.65 -25.91
N LEU A 50 -14.14 -4.19 -24.68
CA LEU A 50 -13.33 -5.39 -24.40
C LEU A 50 -13.83 -6.63 -25.13
N ASP A 51 -15.10 -6.65 -25.54
CA ASP A 51 -15.70 -7.75 -26.28
C ASP A 51 -15.78 -7.48 -27.80
N SER A 52 -15.27 -6.34 -28.29
CA SER A 52 -15.19 -5.99 -29.74
C SER A 52 -14.47 -7.06 -30.57
N GLN A 53 -14.69 -7.18 -31.88
CA GLN A 53 -13.92 -8.14 -32.70
C GLN A 53 -12.47 -7.69 -32.94
N GLU A 54 -12.20 -6.39 -32.86
CA GLU A 54 -10.89 -5.83 -33.17
C GLU A 54 -9.96 -5.85 -31.94
N PHE A 55 -8.70 -6.27 -32.13
CA PHE A 55 -7.73 -6.37 -31.04
C PHE A 55 -7.18 -5.01 -30.56
N ALA A 56 -6.98 -4.04 -31.46
CA ALA A 56 -6.43 -2.74 -31.09
C ALA A 56 -7.32 -1.97 -30.09
N PRO A 57 -8.66 -1.89 -30.27
CA PRO A 57 -9.56 -1.34 -29.26
C PRO A 57 -9.48 -2.08 -27.92
N ARG A 58 -9.43 -3.42 -27.94
CA ARG A 58 -9.34 -4.23 -26.72
C ARG A 58 -8.06 -3.96 -25.93
N ILE A 59 -6.92 -3.87 -26.62
CA ILE A 59 -5.62 -3.53 -26.01
C ILE A 59 -5.69 -2.14 -25.36
N LEU A 60 -6.19 -1.15 -26.12
CA LEU A 60 -6.29 0.23 -25.64
C LEU A 60 -7.18 0.33 -24.40
N VAL A 61 -8.36 -0.30 -24.44
CA VAL A 61 -9.29 -0.30 -23.31
C VAL A 61 -8.69 -1.01 -22.10
N SER A 62 -8.07 -2.17 -22.30
CA SER A 62 -7.42 -2.91 -21.21
C SER A 62 -6.39 -2.04 -20.50
N PHE A 63 -5.58 -1.31 -21.28
CA PHE A 63 -4.58 -0.39 -20.75
C PHE A 63 -5.22 0.81 -20.04
N ILE A 64 -6.30 1.39 -20.58
CA ILE A 64 -7.00 2.50 -19.94
C ILE A 64 -7.59 2.06 -18.59
N LEU A 65 -8.29 0.94 -18.53
CA LEU A 65 -8.86 0.38 -17.30
C LEU A 65 -7.78 0.10 -16.23
N TYR A 66 -6.61 -0.37 -16.67
CA TYR A 66 -5.42 -0.49 -15.82
C TYR A 66 -4.96 0.89 -15.31
N SER A 67 -4.75 1.85 -16.23
CA SER A 67 -4.16 3.16 -15.94
C SER A 67 -4.98 4.02 -14.98
N LEU A 68 -6.31 3.81 -14.92
CA LEU A 68 -7.20 4.50 -13.99
C LEU A 68 -6.81 4.29 -12.53
N TYR A 69 -6.14 3.17 -12.23
CA TYR A 69 -5.70 2.78 -10.89
C TYR A 69 -4.21 2.43 -10.83
N ALA A 70 -3.40 2.83 -11.81
CA ALA A 70 -1.98 2.45 -11.88
C ALA A 70 -1.11 2.98 -10.72
N GLY A 71 -1.61 3.96 -9.94
CA GLY A 71 -1.00 4.40 -8.69
C GLY A 71 -1.14 3.41 -7.53
N HIS A 72 -1.82 2.28 -7.75
CA HIS A 72 -2.12 1.27 -6.76
C HIS A 72 -1.80 -0.15 -7.28
N PRO A 73 -1.57 -1.14 -6.40
CA PRO A 73 -1.38 -2.53 -6.81
C PRO A 73 -2.58 -3.05 -7.63
N ILE A 74 -2.31 -3.86 -8.66
CA ILE A 74 -3.36 -4.41 -9.54
C ILE A 74 -4.43 -5.21 -8.76
N ALA A 75 -4.07 -5.77 -7.60
CA ALA A 75 -4.98 -6.48 -6.70
C ALA A 75 -6.20 -5.66 -6.27
N ILE A 76 -6.09 -4.33 -6.19
CA ILE A 76 -7.20 -3.44 -5.80
C ILE A 76 -7.88 -2.72 -6.97
N ASN A 77 -7.47 -3.00 -8.21
CA ASN A 77 -8.13 -2.43 -9.38
C ASN A 77 -9.54 -3.07 -9.51
N PRO A 78 -10.63 -2.30 -9.50
CA PRO A 78 -11.99 -2.85 -9.58
C PRO A 78 -12.27 -3.56 -10.91
N PHE A 79 -11.47 -3.32 -11.95
CA PHE A 79 -11.57 -3.98 -13.24
C PHE A 79 -10.71 -5.24 -13.35
N ARG A 80 -9.96 -5.61 -12.30
CA ARG A 80 -9.07 -6.78 -12.30
C ARG A 80 -9.79 -8.07 -12.69
N SER A 81 -10.95 -8.33 -12.08
CA SER A 81 -11.74 -9.55 -12.35
C SER A 81 -12.18 -9.65 -13.81
N VAL A 82 -12.58 -8.52 -14.40
CA VAL A 82 -12.99 -8.45 -15.82
C VAL A 82 -11.79 -8.63 -16.75
N LEU A 83 -10.65 -7.99 -16.44
CA LEU A 83 -9.41 -8.18 -17.20
C LEU A 83 -8.89 -9.63 -17.09
N HIS A 84 -9.03 -10.25 -15.93
CA HIS A 84 -8.70 -11.66 -15.72
C HIS A 84 -9.62 -12.60 -16.52
N ALA A 85 -10.94 -12.37 -16.47
CA ALA A 85 -11.89 -13.14 -17.27
C ALA A 85 -11.60 -13.01 -18.78
N ALA A 86 -11.27 -11.80 -19.24
CA ALA A 86 -10.82 -11.57 -20.61
C ALA A 86 -9.52 -12.33 -20.92
N PHE A 87 -8.54 -12.32 -20.01
CA PHE A 87 -7.28 -13.06 -20.17
C PHE A 87 -7.51 -14.56 -20.34
N VAL A 88 -8.27 -15.19 -19.44
CA VAL A 88 -8.55 -16.63 -19.50
C VAL A 88 -9.26 -16.99 -20.81
N ARG A 89 -10.31 -16.24 -21.16
CA ARG A 89 -11.08 -16.43 -22.39
C ARG A 89 -10.21 -16.34 -23.65
N GLU A 90 -9.39 -15.29 -23.75
CA GLU A 90 -8.53 -15.08 -24.92
C GLU A 90 -7.39 -16.09 -24.99
N ARG A 91 -6.83 -16.49 -23.84
CA ARG A 91 -5.80 -17.51 -23.75
C ARG A 91 -6.34 -18.87 -24.19
N ASP A 92 -7.50 -19.28 -23.69
CA ASP A 92 -8.12 -20.55 -24.06
C ASP A 92 -8.46 -20.60 -25.55
N HIS A 93 -8.92 -19.47 -26.11
CA HIS A 93 -9.10 -19.30 -27.54
C HIS A 93 -7.76 -19.48 -28.28
N ALA A 94 -6.71 -18.78 -27.88
CA ALA A 94 -5.39 -18.89 -28.50
C ALA A 94 -4.82 -20.33 -28.46
N ILE A 95 -4.99 -21.04 -27.35
CA ILE A 95 -4.51 -22.42 -27.17
C ILE A 95 -5.27 -23.38 -28.10
N ARG A 96 -6.59 -23.26 -28.21
CA ARG A 96 -7.40 -24.11 -29.11
C ARG A 96 -7.01 -23.92 -30.57
N PHE A 97 -6.71 -22.69 -30.99
CA PHE A 97 -6.24 -22.39 -32.35
C PHE A 97 -4.77 -22.76 -32.57
N GLY A 98 -3.93 -22.76 -31.52
CA GLY A 98 -2.52 -23.16 -31.59
C GLY A 98 -2.30 -24.67 -31.69
N GLY A 99 -3.28 -25.49 -31.30
CA GLY A 99 -3.22 -26.96 -31.40
C GLY A 99 -3.11 -27.50 -32.84
N SER A 100 -3.37 -26.67 -33.85
CA SER A 100 -3.20 -26.99 -35.28
C SER A 100 -1.87 -26.52 -35.88
N GLY A 101 -0.92 -26.07 -35.04
CA GLY A 101 0.43 -25.66 -35.47
C GLY A 101 0.53 -24.22 -35.99
N GLY A 102 -0.56 -23.45 -35.94
CA GLY A 102 -0.59 -22.03 -36.30
C GLY A 102 -0.23 -21.10 -35.13
N VAL A 103 0.15 -19.86 -35.44
CA VAL A 103 0.26 -18.75 -34.48
C VAL A 103 -1.10 -18.05 -34.44
N SER A 104 -1.70 -17.89 -33.26
CA SER A 104 -3.00 -17.23 -33.15
C SER A 104 -2.84 -15.71 -33.21
N GLU A 105 -3.73 -15.01 -33.93
CA GLU A 105 -3.72 -13.55 -34.07
C GLU A 105 -4.05 -12.80 -32.76
N ASN A 106 -4.57 -13.51 -31.75
CA ASN A 106 -4.93 -12.94 -30.46
C ASN A 106 -3.83 -13.09 -29.39
N GLU A 107 -2.67 -13.69 -29.71
CA GLU A 107 -1.57 -13.88 -28.74
C GLU A 107 -1.07 -12.55 -28.15
N GLN A 108 -1.05 -11.49 -28.96
CA GLN A 108 -0.64 -10.15 -28.57
C GLN A 108 -1.56 -9.57 -27.49
N LEU A 109 -2.87 -9.78 -27.61
CA LEU A 109 -3.84 -9.36 -26.61
C LEU A 109 -3.65 -10.14 -25.30
N VAL A 110 -3.43 -11.46 -25.39
CA VAL A 110 -3.17 -12.32 -24.22
C VAL A 110 -1.91 -11.84 -23.47
N TRP A 111 -0.85 -11.52 -24.20
CA TRP A 111 0.39 -10.98 -23.62
C TRP A 111 0.18 -9.64 -22.92
N VAL A 112 -0.56 -8.70 -23.53
CA VAL A 112 -0.89 -7.40 -22.92
C VAL A 112 -1.67 -7.60 -21.61
N LEU A 113 -2.71 -8.43 -21.63
CA LEU A 113 -3.53 -8.72 -20.45
C LEU A 113 -2.70 -9.36 -19.34
N TRP A 114 -1.83 -10.31 -19.68
CA TRP A 114 -0.90 -10.93 -18.73
C TRP A 114 0.04 -9.91 -18.10
N LYS A 115 0.63 -9.00 -18.90
CA LYS A 115 1.50 -7.93 -18.39
C LYS A 115 0.78 -7.01 -17.42
N ILE A 116 -0.44 -6.59 -17.77
CA ILE A 116 -1.29 -5.76 -16.91
C ILE A 116 -1.60 -6.49 -15.59
N LEU A 117 -2.01 -7.75 -15.65
CA LEU A 117 -2.42 -8.53 -14.49
C LEU A 117 -1.26 -8.87 -13.54
N ARG A 118 -0.01 -8.87 -14.04
CA ARG A 118 1.20 -8.99 -13.21
C ARG A 118 1.67 -7.68 -12.58
N GLY A 119 1.05 -6.55 -12.92
CA GLY A 119 1.49 -5.22 -12.47
C GLY A 119 2.59 -4.60 -13.33
N ASP A 120 2.99 -5.24 -14.42
CA ASP A 120 3.98 -4.75 -15.39
C ASP A 120 3.32 -3.93 -16.51
N GLY A 121 2.12 -3.39 -16.29
CA GLY A 121 1.36 -2.67 -17.33
C GLY A 121 2.12 -1.46 -17.89
N ASN A 122 3.05 -0.88 -17.14
CA ASN A 122 3.87 0.26 -17.57
C ASN A 122 4.74 -0.03 -18.79
N ASP A 123 5.14 -1.30 -19.01
CA ASP A 123 5.90 -1.73 -20.19
C ASP A 123 5.11 -1.55 -21.49
N ILE A 124 3.78 -1.51 -21.41
CA ILE A 124 2.88 -1.37 -22.57
C ILE A 124 2.74 0.10 -22.99
N GLY A 125 2.94 1.04 -22.05
CA GLY A 125 2.65 2.47 -22.23
C GLY A 125 3.30 3.14 -23.45
N PRO A 126 4.58 2.86 -23.79
CA PRO A 126 5.26 3.49 -24.94
C PRO A 126 4.75 3.04 -26.31
N TYR A 127 4.03 1.91 -26.40
CA TYR A 127 3.62 1.31 -27.66
C TYR A 127 2.18 1.67 -28.02
N SER A 128 1.87 1.79 -29.31
CA SER A 128 0.49 1.98 -29.76
C SER A 128 -0.24 0.64 -29.86
N PRO A 129 -1.58 0.62 -29.70
CA PRO A 129 -2.37 -0.59 -29.90
C PRO A 129 -2.14 -1.26 -31.26
N ASN A 130 -2.05 -0.47 -32.34
CA ASN A 130 -1.79 -0.99 -33.69
C ASN A 130 -0.38 -1.58 -33.86
N THR A 131 0.63 -1.04 -33.17
CA THR A 131 1.97 -1.63 -33.17
C THR A 131 1.98 -2.94 -32.39
N LEU A 132 1.28 -2.99 -31.25
CA LEU A 132 1.23 -4.17 -30.40
C LEU A 132 0.53 -5.34 -31.08
N THR A 133 -0.59 -5.12 -31.78
CA THR A 133 -1.30 -6.20 -32.51
C THR A 133 -0.47 -6.84 -33.63
N ARG A 134 0.50 -6.10 -34.19
CA ARG A 134 1.33 -6.56 -35.31
C ARG A 134 2.71 -7.07 -34.89
N SER A 135 3.07 -6.89 -33.61
CA SER A 135 4.39 -7.28 -33.12
C SER A 135 4.47 -8.80 -32.96
N PRO A 136 5.44 -9.49 -33.59
CA PRO A 136 5.60 -10.92 -33.41
C PRO A 136 6.08 -11.23 -31.99
N LEU A 137 5.37 -12.12 -31.30
CA LEU A 137 5.75 -12.56 -29.96
C LEU A 137 6.80 -13.68 -30.02
N PRO A 138 7.87 -13.61 -29.20
CA PRO A 138 8.76 -14.74 -28.97
C PRO A 138 7.99 -15.98 -28.52
N THR A 139 8.48 -17.18 -28.89
CA THR A 139 7.82 -18.46 -28.55
C THR A 139 7.57 -18.65 -27.04
N LYS A 140 8.43 -18.07 -26.20
CA LYS A 140 8.31 -18.08 -24.72
C LYS A 140 7.15 -17.24 -24.20
N LEU A 141 6.65 -16.28 -24.98
CA LEU A 141 5.56 -15.36 -24.63
C LEU A 141 4.24 -15.75 -25.30
N ARG A 142 4.17 -16.95 -25.90
CA ARG A 142 2.93 -17.49 -26.46
C ARG A 142 1.91 -17.74 -25.36
N ALA A 143 0.63 -17.61 -25.70
CA ALA A 143 -0.49 -17.81 -24.79
C ALA A 143 -0.41 -19.11 -23.96
N ALA A 144 0.06 -20.22 -24.56
CA ALA A 144 0.24 -21.51 -23.90
C ALA A 144 1.26 -21.49 -22.72
N ASN A 145 2.21 -20.55 -22.74
CA ASN A 145 3.26 -20.42 -21.73
C ASN A 145 2.93 -19.33 -20.69
N LEU A 146 1.85 -18.57 -20.88
CA LEU A 146 1.45 -17.48 -20.00
C LEU A 146 0.46 -18.00 -18.95
N THR A 147 0.96 -18.12 -17.72
CA THR A 147 0.17 -18.46 -16.53
C THR A 147 0.22 -17.31 -15.54
N LEU A 148 -0.85 -17.15 -14.76
CA LEU A 148 -0.90 -16.23 -13.62
C LEU A 148 -0.68 -17.04 -12.35
N ASP A 149 0.02 -16.46 -11.36
CA ASP A 149 0.36 -17.17 -10.13
C ASP A 149 -0.89 -17.61 -9.33
N ASP A 150 -2.04 -16.94 -9.52
CA ASP A 150 -3.33 -17.31 -8.94
C ASP A 150 -3.85 -18.69 -9.43
N GLU A 151 -3.42 -19.17 -10.60
CA GLU A 151 -3.84 -20.49 -11.12
C GLU A 151 -3.04 -21.66 -10.52
N ARG A 152 -1.88 -21.38 -9.89
CA ARG A 152 -0.99 -22.43 -9.36
C ARG A 152 -1.53 -23.09 -8.09
N THR A 153 -2.56 -22.53 -7.47
CA THR A 153 -3.17 -23.08 -6.25
C THR A 153 -4.18 -24.19 -6.54
N ILE A 154 -4.61 -24.37 -7.79
CA ILE A 154 -5.71 -25.31 -8.14
C ILE A 154 -5.19 -26.64 -8.74
N THR A 155 -3.92 -26.75 -9.12
CA THR A 155 -3.33 -27.99 -9.67
C THR A 155 -2.22 -28.54 -8.78
N SER A 156 -2.63 -29.22 -7.70
CA SER A 156 -1.78 -30.08 -6.88
C SER A 156 -1.45 -31.40 -7.61
N PRO A 157 -0.27 -32.00 -7.39
CA PRO A 157 0.34 -32.98 -8.30
C PRO A 157 0.02 -34.42 -7.89
N TYR A 158 -0.65 -35.15 -8.78
CA TYR A 158 -0.59 -36.62 -8.81
C TYR A 158 -0.06 -37.07 -10.17
N GLU A 159 1.24 -36.85 -10.39
CA GLU A 159 1.99 -37.73 -11.28
C GLU A 159 2.22 -39.05 -10.53
N SER A 160 1.47 -40.09 -10.90
CA SER A 160 1.80 -41.46 -10.56
C SER A 160 2.68 -42.03 -11.67
N THR A 161 3.96 -42.24 -11.35
CA THR A 161 4.86 -43.08 -12.14
C THR A 161 4.79 -44.52 -11.65
N SER A 162 4.81 -45.45 -12.61
CA SER A 162 5.07 -46.92 -12.51
C SER A 162 4.03 -47.75 -11.73
N ASP A 163 3.56 -48.93 -12.16
CA ASP A 163 4.22 -49.94 -12.98
C ASP A 163 3.25 -50.82 -13.78
N THR A 164 3.82 -51.42 -14.82
CA THR A 164 3.21 -52.42 -15.70
C THR A 164 3.38 -53.81 -15.08
N SER A 165 2.31 -54.57 -14.88
CA SER A 165 2.34 -56.05 -14.97
C SER A 165 0.94 -56.66 -15.05
N ASP A 166 0.82 -57.60 -15.98
CA ASP A 166 -0.29 -58.50 -16.23
C ASP A 166 -0.87 -59.17 -14.97
N SER A 167 -2.20 -59.29 -14.92
CA SER A 167 -2.86 -60.60 -14.86
C SER A 167 -4.38 -60.47 -14.95
N SER A 168 -4.95 -61.37 -15.75
CA SER A 168 -6.37 -61.67 -15.96
C SER A 168 -7.18 -61.94 -14.68
N GLY A 169 -8.48 -61.57 -14.71
CA GLY A 169 -9.51 -62.36 -14.04
C GLY A 169 -10.59 -61.60 -13.28
N GLU A 170 -11.82 -61.74 -13.80
CA GLU A 170 -13.09 -61.86 -13.08
C GLU A 170 -13.85 -60.62 -12.57
N PHE A 171 -15.09 -60.62 -13.03
CA PHE A 171 -16.23 -59.76 -12.72
C PHE A 171 -16.64 -59.80 -11.24
N HIS A 172 -16.87 -58.63 -10.64
CA HIS A 172 -17.93 -58.45 -9.65
C HIS A 172 -18.41 -56.98 -9.60
N PRO A 173 -19.73 -56.71 -9.72
CA PRO A 173 -20.28 -55.37 -9.55
C PRO A 173 -20.86 -55.20 -8.13
N SER A 174 -20.43 -54.16 -7.41
CA SER A 174 -21.05 -53.64 -6.16
C SER A 174 -20.39 -52.29 -5.78
N PRO A 175 -20.99 -51.46 -4.92
CA PRO A 175 -21.98 -50.46 -5.30
C PRO A 175 -21.45 -49.02 -5.13
N ILE A 176 -22.05 -48.11 -5.89
CA ILE A 176 -21.82 -46.67 -5.89
C ILE A 176 -21.94 -46.13 -4.45
N SER A 177 -20.80 -45.79 -3.86
CA SER A 177 -20.71 -45.03 -2.61
C SER A 177 -20.37 -43.59 -3.00
N HIS A 178 -21.36 -42.71 -2.89
CA HIS A 178 -21.19 -41.27 -3.04
C HIS A 178 -20.28 -40.73 -1.94
N SER A 179 -19.01 -40.52 -2.27
CA SER A 179 -18.12 -39.65 -1.50
C SER A 179 -18.48 -38.20 -1.82
N THR A 180 -19.00 -37.51 -0.80
CA THR A 180 -19.21 -36.07 -0.73
C THR A 180 -17.92 -35.31 -1.06
N PRO A 181 -17.96 -34.25 -1.88
CA PRO A 181 -16.77 -33.48 -2.24
C PRO A 181 -16.34 -32.56 -1.10
N ASP A 182 -15.03 -32.40 -0.98
CA ASP A 182 -14.30 -31.45 -0.13
C ASP A 182 -14.80 -30.00 -0.29
N THR A 183 -15.90 -29.66 0.39
CA THR A 183 -16.53 -28.33 0.34
C THR A 183 -16.08 -27.45 1.52
N SER A 184 -15.32 -27.99 2.48
CA SER A 184 -14.97 -27.27 3.71
C SER A 184 -13.77 -26.33 3.59
N THR A 185 -12.80 -26.61 2.72
CA THR A 185 -11.55 -25.82 2.62
C THR A 185 -11.70 -24.53 1.81
N ILE A 186 -12.58 -24.50 0.80
CA ILE A 186 -12.82 -23.30 -0.03
C ILE A 186 -13.49 -22.18 0.79
N SER A 187 -14.39 -22.54 1.71
CA SER A 187 -15.11 -21.56 2.54
C SER A 187 -14.20 -20.81 3.52
N GLU A 188 -13.16 -21.45 4.05
CA GLU A 188 -12.25 -20.85 5.04
C GLU A 188 -11.29 -19.84 4.38
N GLU A 189 -10.82 -20.11 3.17
CA GLU A 189 -9.97 -19.17 2.41
C GLU A 189 -10.76 -17.94 1.96
N ASP A 190 -12.00 -18.12 1.51
CA ASP A 190 -12.89 -17.02 1.14
C ASP A 190 -13.20 -16.11 2.33
N GLU A 191 -13.50 -16.67 3.50
CA GLU A 191 -13.72 -15.90 4.72
C GLU A 191 -12.45 -15.14 5.16
N ARG A 192 -11.28 -15.77 5.00
CA ARG A 192 -9.99 -15.10 5.28
C ARG A 192 -9.74 -13.95 4.32
N ASN A 193 -9.99 -14.14 3.04
CA ASN A 193 -9.82 -13.11 2.01
C ASN A 193 -10.79 -11.94 2.23
N GLU A 194 -12.04 -12.22 2.62
CA GLU A 194 -13.02 -11.20 2.98
C GLU A 194 -12.58 -10.39 4.20
N ASN A 195 -12.07 -11.06 5.25
CA ASN A 195 -11.53 -10.41 6.44
C ASN A 195 -10.35 -9.49 6.12
N ILE A 196 -9.42 -9.92 5.26
CA ILE A 196 -8.28 -9.10 4.81
C ILE A 196 -8.78 -7.91 3.99
N ALA A 197 -9.71 -8.11 3.06
CA ALA A 197 -10.28 -7.03 2.25
C ALA A 197 -11.01 -5.99 3.11
N GLN A 198 -11.77 -6.43 4.12
CA GLN A 198 -12.42 -5.55 5.07
C GLN A 198 -11.41 -4.78 5.92
N ALA A 199 -10.37 -5.45 6.43
CA ALA A 199 -9.31 -4.80 7.19
C ALA A 199 -8.56 -3.77 6.34
N MET A 200 -8.29 -4.08 5.07
CA MET A 200 -7.68 -3.14 4.13
C MET A 200 -8.56 -1.91 3.88
N LYS A 201 -9.87 -2.11 3.69
CA LYS A 201 -10.83 -1.02 3.56
C LYS A 201 -10.82 -0.11 4.79
N LEU A 202 -10.76 -0.68 5.99
CA LEU A 202 -10.66 0.07 7.24
C LEU A 202 -9.35 0.84 7.35
N LEU A 203 -8.24 0.24 6.95
CA LEU A 203 -6.93 0.89 6.96
C LEU A 203 -6.89 2.09 6.00
N LEU A 204 -7.50 1.99 4.82
CA LEU A 204 -7.63 3.11 3.89
C LEU A 204 -8.54 4.21 4.46
N ALA A 205 -9.67 3.83 5.06
CA ALA A 205 -10.55 4.78 5.73
C ALA A 205 -9.85 5.50 6.90
N ALA A 206 -8.95 4.82 7.62
CA ALA A 206 -8.18 5.40 8.72
C ALA A 206 -7.24 6.53 8.27
N ARG A 207 -6.85 6.58 6.99
CA ARG A 207 -6.05 7.68 6.43
C ARG A 207 -6.86 8.96 6.33
N GLU A 208 -8.15 8.85 6.01
CA GLU A 208 -9.02 9.98 5.72
C GLU A 208 -9.82 10.45 6.94
N ARG A 209 -10.11 9.55 7.88
CA ARG A 209 -10.93 9.86 9.06
C ARG A 209 -10.53 9.07 10.29
N VAL A 210 -11.03 9.53 11.44
CA VAL A 210 -10.98 8.76 12.69
C VAL A 210 -11.87 7.52 12.56
N LEU A 211 -11.32 6.36 12.90
CA LEU A 211 -12.05 5.10 12.99
C LEU A 211 -12.79 5.00 14.32
N THR A 212 -13.98 4.41 14.29
CA THR A 212 -14.74 4.07 15.49
C THR A 212 -14.04 2.97 16.29
N LEU A 213 -14.35 2.85 17.58
CA LEU A 213 -13.74 1.83 18.44
C LEU A 213 -14.00 0.39 17.94
N SER A 214 -15.17 0.12 17.36
CA SER A 214 -15.47 -1.17 16.74
C SER A 214 -14.57 -1.43 15.54
N GLU A 215 -14.41 -0.45 14.65
CA GLU A 215 -13.52 -0.57 13.48
C GLU A 215 -12.06 -0.77 13.89
N GLN A 216 -11.60 -0.04 14.92
CA GLN A 216 -10.25 -0.21 15.47
C GLN A 216 -10.04 -1.62 16.04
N ARG A 217 -11.03 -2.17 16.73
CA ARG A 217 -10.97 -3.55 17.28
C ARG A 217 -10.96 -4.62 16.18
N THR A 218 -11.68 -4.39 15.08
CA THR A 218 -11.64 -5.27 13.91
C THR A 218 -10.29 -5.19 13.19
N LEU A 219 -9.72 -3.99 13.04
CA LEU A 219 -8.48 -3.77 12.30
C LEU A 219 -7.24 -4.24 13.06
N ALA A 220 -7.15 -3.96 14.36
CA ALA A 220 -5.95 -4.23 15.17
C ALA A 220 -5.35 -5.65 15.03
N PRO A 221 -6.12 -6.75 15.12
CA PRO A 221 -5.55 -8.11 14.98
C PRO A 221 -5.09 -8.43 13.56
N MET A 222 -5.58 -7.70 12.55
CA MET A 222 -5.25 -7.92 11.13
C MET A 222 -4.01 -7.15 10.69
N ILE A 223 -3.54 -6.17 11.47
CA ILE A 223 -2.36 -5.34 11.14
C ILE A 223 -1.13 -6.16 10.72
N PRO A 224 -0.72 -7.23 11.42
CA PRO A 224 0.45 -8.01 11.00
C PRO A 224 0.32 -8.59 9.59
N GLN A 225 -0.89 -9.03 9.21
CA GLN A 225 -1.18 -9.60 7.89
C GLN A 225 -1.17 -8.51 6.80
N LEU A 226 -1.63 -7.30 7.12
CA LEU A 226 -1.63 -6.16 6.19
C LEU A 226 -0.24 -5.57 5.93
N THR A 227 0.76 -5.90 6.75
CA THR A 227 2.15 -5.45 6.58
C THR A 227 3.03 -6.40 5.76
N SER A 228 2.46 -7.50 5.27
CA SER A 228 3.15 -8.51 4.46
C SER A 228 2.22 -9.01 3.36
N PRO A 229 2.13 -8.33 2.19
CA PRO A 229 3.08 -7.36 1.61
C PRO A 229 2.96 -5.92 2.17
N PRO A 230 3.99 -5.06 1.98
CA PRO A 230 3.96 -3.68 2.49
C PRO A 230 2.94 -2.83 1.71
N MET A 231 1.71 -2.75 2.22
CA MET A 231 0.66 -1.92 1.62
C MET A 231 0.71 -0.45 2.08
N ILE A 232 1.48 -0.17 3.13
CA ILE A 232 1.57 1.14 3.78
C ILE A 232 2.86 1.81 3.37
N THR A 233 2.74 2.99 2.76
CA THR A 233 3.87 3.83 2.40
C THR A 233 4.14 4.88 3.48
N SER A 234 5.32 5.50 3.46
CA SER A 234 5.66 6.60 4.37
C SER A 234 4.68 7.77 4.27
N LEU A 235 4.08 8.00 3.10
CA LEU A 235 3.07 9.04 2.86
C LEU A 235 1.77 8.79 3.62
N ASP A 236 1.48 7.52 3.95
CA ASP A 236 0.24 7.14 4.63
C ASP A 236 0.32 7.32 6.15
N LEU A 237 1.54 7.38 6.69
CA LEU A 237 1.77 7.41 8.13
C LEU A 237 1.31 8.72 8.76
N LEU A 238 1.57 9.88 8.13
CA LEU A 238 1.22 11.17 8.75
C LEU A 238 -0.30 11.35 8.96
N PRO A 239 -1.17 11.07 7.95
CA PRO A 239 -2.63 11.08 8.16
C PRO A 239 -3.08 10.04 9.20
N LEU A 240 -2.48 8.84 9.21
CA LEU A 240 -2.80 7.80 10.19
C LEU A 240 -2.45 8.24 11.63
N ILE A 241 -1.32 8.92 11.83
CA ILE A 241 -0.90 9.46 13.14
C ILE A 241 -1.86 10.53 13.62
N SER A 242 -2.29 11.39 12.70
CA SER A 242 -3.18 12.51 13.01
C SER A 242 -4.58 12.03 13.40
N ASN A 243 -5.13 11.08 12.63
CA ASN A 243 -6.50 10.61 12.79
C ASN A 243 -6.64 9.44 13.77
N ASN A 244 -5.67 8.52 13.83
CA ASN A 244 -5.79 7.25 14.53
C ASN A 244 -4.48 6.84 15.25
N PRO A 245 -3.94 7.67 16.18
CA PRO A 245 -2.63 7.45 16.79
C PRO A 245 -2.50 6.10 17.52
N ALA A 246 -3.61 5.56 18.04
CA ALA A 246 -3.63 4.27 18.73
C ALA A 246 -3.32 3.07 17.81
N LEU A 247 -3.61 3.19 16.51
CA LEU A 247 -3.35 2.13 15.53
C LEU A 247 -1.92 2.17 14.98
N VAL A 248 -1.23 3.31 15.11
CA VAL A 248 0.07 3.51 14.48
C VAL A 248 1.17 2.72 15.18
N GLN A 249 1.15 2.62 16.52
CA GLN A 249 2.12 1.82 17.26
C GLN A 249 2.14 0.34 16.81
N PRO A 250 1.04 -0.43 16.84
CA PRO A 250 1.06 -1.84 16.41
C PRO A 250 1.42 -2.00 14.93
N LEU A 251 1.10 -1.00 14.11
CA LEU A 251 1.46 -0.94 12.70
C LEU A 251 2.98 -0.77 12.50
N PHE A 252 3.60 0.17 13.22
CA PHE A 252 5.07 0.32 13.21
C PHE A 252 5.78 -0.94 13.70
N ILE A 253 5.30 -1.55 14.78
CA ILE A 253 5.89 -2.79 15.30
C ILE A 253 5.79 -3.92 14.28
N SER A 254 4.65 -4.03 13.58
CA SER A 254 4.45 -5.05 12.55
C SER A 254 5.36 -4.81 11.34
N ILE A 255 5.53 -3.55 10.93
CA ILE A 255 6.51 -3.15 9.90
C ILE A 255 7.94 -3.52 10.32
N LEU A 256 8.34 -3.19 11.55
CA LEU A 256 9.68 -3.48 12.10
C LEU A 256 9.98 -4.98 12.18
N LYS A 257 8.96 -5.80 12.45
CA LYS A 257 9.09 -7.27 12.52
C LYS A 257 9.03 -7.95 11.15
N SER A 258 8.51 -7.27 10.13
CA SER A 258 8.27 -7.87 8.82
C SER A 258 9.59 -8.27 8.13
N PRO A 259 9.69 -9.51 7.60
CA PRO A 259 10.91 -10.00 6.96
C PRO A 259 11.28 -9.21 5.70
N HIS A 260 10.31 -8.56 5.04
CA HIS A 260 10.56 -7.73 3.86
C HIS A 260 11.47 -6.54 4.14
N PHE A 261 11.39 -5.96 5.35
CA PHE A 261 12.23 -4.82 5.73
C PHE A 261 13.64 -5.23 6.16
N LYS A 262 13.89 -6.52 6.46
CA LYS A 262 15.24 -7.05 6.67
C LYS A 262 16.12 -6.92 5.43
N ASN A 263 15.51 -7.04 4.25
CA ASN A 263 16.24 -6.99 2.97
C ASN A 263 16.27 -5.59 2.35
N ASN A 264 15.51 -4.64 2.90
CA ASN A 264 15.40 -3.28 2.36
C ASN A 264 15.57 -2.23 3.47
N ALA A 265 16.82 -1.98 3.86
CA ALA A 265 17.19 -0.98 4.88
C ALA A 265 16.65 0.43 4.56
N GLN A 266 16.45 0.75 3.28
CA GLN A 266 15.97 2.05 2.83
C GLN A 266 14.49 2.29 3.18
N GLY A 267 13.65 1.25 3.16
CA GLY A 267 12.24 1.36 3.53
C GLY A 267 12.03 1.69 5.00
N LEU A 268 12.84 1.09 5.89
CA LEU A 268 12.78 1.36 7.32
C LEU A 268 13.25 2.78 7.64
N SER A 269 14.39 3.18 7.09
CA SER A 269 14.91 4.55 7.22
C SER A 269 13.83 5.56 6.85
N THR A 270 13.15 5.37 5.70
CA THR A 270 12.06 6.24 5.26
C THR A 270 10.88 6.30 6.26
N CYS A 271 10.53 5.20 6.93
CA CYS A 271 9.47 5.19 7.95
C CYS A 271 9.90 5.93 9.22
N LEU A 272 11.14 5.74 9.67
CA LEU A 272 11.68 6.45 10.83
C LEU A 272 11.84 7.95 10.55
N GLU A 273 12.19 8.32 9.32
CA GLU A 273 12.25 9.73 8.90
C GLU A 273 10.92 10.45 9.08
N VAL A 274 9.78 9.78 8.85
CA VAL A 274 8.47 10.39 9.09
C VAL A 274 8.30 10.75 10.57
N LEU A 275 8.74 9.88 11.49
CA LEU A 275 8.64 10.14 12.93
C LEU A 275 9.48 11.35 13.37
N LYS A 276 10.62 11.57 12.72
CA LYS A 276 11.52 12.71 13.01
C LYS A 276 10.89 14.05 12.66
N HIS A 277 9.98 14.09 11.68
CA HIS A 277 9.38 15.33 11.16
C HIS A 277 7.92 15.52 11.59
N LEU A 278 7.46 14.79 12.61
CA LEU A 278 6.09 14.96 13.11
C LEU A 278 5.91 16.34 13.75
N PRO A 279 4.76 17.01 13.53
CA PRO A 279 4.46 18.26 14.22
C PRO A 279 4.28 18.02 15.73
N PRO A 280 4.56 19.01 16.59
CA PRO A 280 4.46 18.90 18.05
C PRO A 280 3.01 18.93 18.55
N THR A 281 2.23 17.94 18.12
CA THR A 281 0.83 17.73 18.52
C THR A 281 0.73 16.69 19.62
N LEU A 282 -0.38 16.69 20.36
CA LEU A 282 -0.63 15.69 21.39
C LEU A 282 -0.54 14.26 20.82
N SER A 283 -1.12 14.02 19.64
CA SER A 283 -1.08 12.71 18.97
C SER A 283 0.36 12.24 18.68
N SER A 284 1.24 13.14 18.24
CA SER A 284 2.65 12.84 17.98
C SER A 284 3.39 12.46 19.28
N PHE A 285 3.19 13.24 20.35
CA PHE A 285 3.80 12.98 21.64
C PHE A 285 3.28 11.69 22.28
N ASP A 286 2.00 11.39 22.14
CA ASP A 286 1.39 10.17 22.67
C ASP A 286 1.93 8.93 21.95
N LEU A 287 2.08 9.00 20.62
CA LEU A 287 2.70 7.94 19.83
C LEU A 287 4.16 7.72 20.22
N LEU A 288 4.99 8.76 20.18
CA LEU A 288 6.41 8.65 20.51
C LEU A 288 6.61 8.19 21.96
N GLY A 289 5.82 8.72 22.90
CA GLY A 289 5.84 8.30 24.29
C GLY A 289 5.48 6.83 24.47
N ARG A 290 4.58 6.26 23.66
CA ARG A 290 4.31 4.80 23.68
C ARG A 290 5.46 4.00 23.06
N MET A 291 6.00 4.45 21.92
CA MET A 291 7.10 3.77 21.25
C MET A 291 8.39 3.75 22.09
N LEU A 292 8.72 4.85 22.78
CA LEU A 292 9.87 4.95 23.69
C LEU A 292 9.75 4.07 24.94
N ARG A 293 8.57 3.50 25.21
CA ARG A 293 8.33 2.57 26.31
C ARG A 293 8.12 1.14 25.84
N ASP A 294 8.20 0.88 24.53
CA ASP A 294 7.88 -0.40 23.96
C ASP A 294 9.07 -1.37 24.06
N PRO A 295 8.98 -2.44 24.88
CA PRO A 295 10.09 -3.37 25.09
C PRO A 295 10.19 -4.43 23.99
N THR A 296 9.40 -4.33 22.93
CA THR A 296 9.35 -5.35 21.89
C THR A 296 10.73 -5.51 21.24
N PRO A 297 11.30 -6.73 21.20
CA PRO A 297 12.59 -6.96 20.58
C PRO A 297 12.50 -6.81 19.06
N VAL A 298 13.47 -6.09 18.50
CA VAL A 298 13.68 -5.89 17.07
C VAL A 298 15.16 -6.14 16.76
N ASN A 299 15.45 -6.47 15.50
CA ASN A 299 16.84 -6.63 15.08
C ASN A 299 17.44 -5.25 14.82
N ASP A 300 18.62 -4.99 15.38
CA ASP A 300 19.41 -3.82 15.04
C ASP A 300 20.02 -4.04 13.65
N PHE A 301 19.71 -3.14 12.71
CA PHE A 301 20.17 -3.22 11.34
C PHE A 301 21.62 -2.76 11.17
N ALA A 302 22.12 -1.91 12.08
CA ALA A 302 23.49 -1.40 12.02
C ALA A 302 24.49 -2.41 12.59
N THR A 303 24.15 -3.07 13.71
CA THR A 303 25.05 -4.01 14.39
C THR A 303 24.72 -5.48 14.17
N GLY A 304 23.52 -5.79 13.63
CA GLY A 304 23.00 -7.16 13.55
C GLY A 304 22.59 -7.74 14.92
N GLY A 305 22.66 -6.94 15.99
CA GLY A 305 22.29 -7.34 17.35
C GLY A 305 20.79 -7.36 17.58
N ARG A 306 20.38 -7.70 18.82
CA ARG A 306 19.00 -7.51 19.29
C ARG A 306 18.92 -6.18 20.02
N THR A 307 17.97 -5.34 19.64
CA THR A 307 17.62 -4.09 20.32
C THR A 307 16.12 -4.07 20.61
N THR A 308 15.62 -3.07 21.32
CA THR A 308 14.18 -2.87 21.53
C THR A 308 13.65 -1.75 20.65
N VAL A 309 12.33 -1.71 20.41
CA VAL A 309 11.70 -0.57 19.74
C VAL A 309 11.98 0.73 20.51
N ALA A 310 11.90 0.69 21.84
CA ALA A 310 12.23 1.82 22.70
C ALA A 310 13.65 2.36 22.44
N ASP A 311 14.65 1.47 22.44
CA ASP A 311 16.06 1.85 22.24
C ASP A 311 16.29 2.40 20.82
N LEU A 312 15.70 1.76 19.80
CA LEU A 312 15.77 2.21 18.42
C LEU A 312 15.22 3.63 18.26
N ILE A 313 14.03 3.90 18.82
CA ILE A 313 13.39 5.21 18.72
C ILE A 313 14.14 6.26 19.53
N ARG A 314 14.69 5.89 20.69
CA ARG A 314 15.53 6.78 21.49
C ARG A 314 16.78 7.22 20.74
N ILE A 315 17.48 6.29 20.10
CA ILE A 315 18.76 6.56 19.42
C ILE A 315 18.53 7.27 18.08
N GLU A 316 17.59 6.80 17.25
CA GLU A 316 17.46 7.25 15.86
C GLU A 316 16.49 8.41 15.68
N VAL A 317 15.47 8.55 16.53
CA VAL A 317 14.32 9.44 16.27
C VAL A 317 14.23 10.58 17.28
N LEU A 318 14.37 10.30 18.58
CA LEU A 318 14.02 11.25 19.64
C LEU A 318 14.75 12.60 19.51
N GLY A 319 16.09 12.60 19.38
CA GLY A 319 16.86 13.84 19.29
C GLY A 319 16.45 14.69 18.09
N ARG A 320 16.33 14.07 16.91
CA ARG A 320 15.91 14.79 15.70
C ARG A 320 14.47 15.28 15.79
N PHE A 321 13.57 14.50 16.37
CA PHE A 321 12.19 14.92 16.59
C PHE A 321 12.10 16.15 17.50
N ILE A 322 12.86 16.21 18.59
CA ILE A 322 12.88 17.40 19.47
C ILE A 322 13.38 18.62 18.70
N HIS A 323 14.45 18.46 17.91
CA HIS A 323 14.98 19.54 17.08
C HIS A 323 13.94 20.06 16.07
N GLU A 324 13.29 19.16 15.32
CA GLU A 324 12.27 19.55 14.35
C GLU A 324 11.02 20.14 15.01
N ALA A 325 10.63 19.66 16.20
CA ALA A 325 9.56 20.25 16.99
C ALA A 325 9.87 21.70 17.40
N ILE A 326 11.11 21.99 17.80
CA ILE A 326 11.56 23.35 18.12
C ILE A 326 11.55 24.24 16.88
N ASN A 327 12.10 23.76 15.76
CA ASN A 327 12.08 24.48 14.48
C ASN A 327 10.66 24.80 14.02
N TRP A 328 9.74 23.84 14.17
CA TRP A 328 8.33 24.03 13.85
C TRP A 328 7.70 25.12 14.72
N LEU A 329 7.98 25.14 16.03
CA LEU A 329 7.47 26.15 16.94
C LEU A 329 8.05 27.54 16.66
N ASP A 330 9.32 27.62 16.32
CA ASP A 330 9.96 28.89 15.93
C ASP A 330 9.33 29.48 14.66
N ASN A 331 8.98 28.64 13.69
CA ASN A 331 8.24 29.08 12.51
C ASN A 331 6.80 29.48 12.86
N ALA A 332 6.14 28.74 13.75
CA ALA A 332 4.79 29.07 14.21
C ALA A 332 4.73 30.42 14.96
N GLU A 333 5.73 30.72 15.81
CA GLU A 333 5.89 32.03 16.48
C GLU A 333 6.08 33.15 15.45
N ARG A 334 6.95 32.93 14.46
CA ARG A 334 7.21 33.91 13.40
C ARG A 334 5.96 34.22 12.59
N GLU A 335 5.23 33.19 12.15
CA GLU A 335 3.99 33.35 11.39
C GLU A 335 2.88 34.06 12.20
N GLU A 336 2.82 33.84 13.52
CA GLU A 336 1.92 34.56 14.44
C GLU A 336 2.33 36.04 14.57
N MET A 337 3.62 36.32 14.74
CA MET A 337 4.16 37.68 14.82
C MET A 337 3.97 38.49 13.52
N GLU A 338 4.04 37.82 12.38
CA GLU A 338 3.78 38.41 11.05
C GLU A 338 2.28 38.58 10.76
N GLY A 339 1.40 38.10 11.66
CA GLY A 339 -0.05 38.19 11.51
C GLY A 339 -0.61 37.30 10.40
N LEU A 340 0.17 36.34 9.90
CA LEU A 340 -0.26 35.40 8.87
C LEU A 340 -1.31 34.42 9.40
N ILE A 341 -1.24 34.10 10.70
CA ILE A 341 -2.10 33.13 11.37
C ILE A 341 -2.47 33.67 12.78
N SER A 342 -3.74 33.53 13.17
CA SER A 342 -4.29 33.99 14.45
C SER A 342 -4.75 32.80 15.32
N ASP A 343 -3.96 31.74 15.41
CA ASP A 343 -4.28 30.52 16.16
C ASP A 343 -3.26 30.24 17.27
N ASP A 344 -3.70 29.62 18.36
CA ASP A 344 -2.93 29.31 19.58
C ASP A 344 -1.93 28.15 19.41
N ARG A 345 -1.56 27.80 18.19
CA ARG A 345 -0.74 26.60 17.90
C ARG A 345 0.66 26.70 18.48
N PHE A 346 1.25 27.91 18.54
CA PHE A 346 2.53 28.15 19.16
C PHE A 346 2.46 27.96 20.69
N PRO A 347 1.64 28.70 21.45
CA PRO A 347 1.59 28.54 22.90
C PRO A 347 1.17 27.13 23.33
N LYS A 348 0.19 26.50 22.65
CA LYS A 348 -0.19 25.10 22.92
C LYS A 348 0.95 24.13 22.62
N GLY A 349 1.69 24.36 21.54
CA GLY A 349 2.83 23.54 21.15
C GLY A 349 3.97 23.61 22.15
N VAL A 350 4.31 24.80 22.65
CA VAL A 350 5.30 24.98 23.74
C VAL A 350 4.89 24.20 24.99
N GLN A 351 3.63 24.35 25.44
CA GLN A 351 3.12 23.63 26.61
C GLN A 351 3.22 22.11 26.43
N ASN A 352 2.78 21.59 25.28
CA ASN A 352 2.80 20.16 25.00
C ASN A 352 4.23 19.61 24.93
N LEU A 353 5.15 20.32 24.26
CA LEU A 353 6.55 19.90 24.15
C LEU A 353 7.23 19.88 25.52
N CYS A 354 7.03 20.91 26.35
CA CYS A 354 7.60 20.95 27.70
C CYS A 354 7.04 19.84 28.60
N ARG A 355 5.73 19.54 28.53
CA ARG A 355 5.10 18.43 29.28
C ARG A 355 5.62 17.07 28.82
N PHE A 356 5.77 16.89 27.50
CA PHE A 356 6.32 15.68 26.92
C PHE A 356 7.76 15.45 27.41
N TYR A 357 8.63 16.45 27.27
CA TYR A 357 10.03 16.33 27.70
C TYR A 357 10.17 16.12 29.21
N THR A 358 9.35 16.80 30.02
CA THR A 358 9.28 16.55 31.48
C THR A 358 8.92 15.09 31.77
N SER A 359 8.03 14.49 30.97
CA SER A 359 7.65 13.08 31.10
C SER A 359 8.81 12.15 30.73
N LEU A 360 9.62 12.50 29.73
CA LEU A 360 10.83 11.74 29.38
C LEU A 360 11.86 11.73 30.52
N ILE A 361 12.06 12.86 31.19
CA ILE A 361 12.93 12.97 32.37
C ILE A 361 12.39 12.08 33.50
N LYS A 362 11.08 12.17 33.80
CA LYS A 362 10.44 11.37 34.86
C LYS A 362 10.50 9.87 34.61
N LEU A 363 10.52 9.45 33.35
CA LEU A 363 10.67 8.06 32.93
C LEU A 363 12.13 7.62 32.81
N SER A 364 13.09 8.49 33.14
CA SER A 364 14.53 8.24 32.99
C SER A 364 14.94 7.87 31.56
N ILE A 365 14.17 8.33 30.56
CA ILE A 365 14.50 8.20 29.13
C ILE A 365 15.51 9.27 28.74
N VAL A 366 15.47 10.43 29.40
CA VAL A 366 16.40 11.54 29.19
C VAL A 366 17.04 11.88 30.53
N ASP A 367 18.35 12.06 30.53
CA ASP A 367 19.08 12.55 31.70
C ASP A 367 19.15 14.09 31.65
N PRO A 368 18.53 14.82 32.61
CA PRO A 368 18.55 16.28 32.63
C PRO A 368 19.92 16.86 33.01
N THR A 369 20.86 16.05 33.49
CA THR A 369 22.23 16.46 33.83
C THR A 369 23.20 16.30 32.65
N SER A 370 22.80 15.51 31.64
CA SER A 370 23.58 15.27 30.42
C SER A 370 23.38 16.41 29.43
N ASP A 371 24.39 17.28 29.28
CA ASP A 371 24.34 18.38 28.30
C ASP A 371 24.10 17.88 26.86
N ALA A 372 24.58 16.68 26.51
CA ALA A 372 24.35 16.09 25.20
C ALA A 372 22.86 15.85 24.91
N ASP A 373 22.10 15.47 25.94
CA ASP A 373 20.67 15.16 25.80
C ASP A 373 19.78 16.38 26.04
N SER A 374 20.21 17.31 26.90
CA SER A 374 19.35 18.37 27.44
C SER A 374 19.68 19.80 27.00
N ALA A 375 20.80 20.06 26.35
CA ALA A 375 21.22 21.44 26.02
C ALA A 375 20.18 22.20 25.17
N GLU A 376 19.65 21.56 24.14
CA GLU A 376 18.68 22.17 23.22
C GLU A 376 17.37 22.53 23.95
N MET A 377 16.85 21.59 24.74
CA MET A 377 15.62 21.80 25.50
C MET A 377 15.79 22.79 26.65
N ALA A 378 16.98 22.85 27.27
CA ALA A 378 17.31 23.85 28.29
C ALA A 378 17.30 25.26 27.69
N HIS A 379 17.90 25.45 26.52
CA HIS A 379 17.87 26.73 25.82
C HIS A 379 16.43 27.11 25.40
N PHE A 380 15.69 26.16 24.81
CA PHE A 380 14.31 26.39 24.39
C PHE A 380 13.40 26.78 25.57
N SER A 381 13.49 26.06 26.69
CA SER A 381 12.69 26.32 27.88
C SER A 381 13.01 27.68 28.53
N LEU A 382 14.28 28.10 28.51
CA LEU A 382 14.69 29.44 28.95
C LEU A 382 14.12 30.54 28.05
N ARG A 383 14.25 30.43 26.73
CA ARG A 383 13.69 31.39 25.75
C ARG A 383 12.18 31.55 25.92
N ASN A 384 11.50 30.46 26.26
CA ASN A 384 10.05 30.38 26.41
C ASN A 384 9.57 30.44 27.87
N ALA A 385 10.40 30.89 28.82
CA ALA A 385 10.07 30.89 30.26
C ALA A 385 8.85 31.74 30.66
N ARG A 386 8.29 32.53 29.73
CA ARG A 386 6.99 33.20 29.90
C ARG A 386 5.82 32.20 30.03
N PHE A 387 5.97 30.98 29.55
CA PHE A 387 5.01 29.89 29.72
C PHE A 387 5.33 29.07 30.98
N GLU A 388 4.29 28.71 31.74
CA GLU A 388 4.43 28.03 33.03
C GLU A 388 5.20 26.70 32.92
N GLU A 389 4.85 25.88 31.94
CA GLU A 389 5.49 24.58 31.69
C GLU A 389 6.95 24.71 31.27
N ALA A 390 7.28 25.73 30.48
CA ALA A 390 8.65 26.00 30.07
C ALA A 390 9.50 26.47 31.25
N ASN A 391 8.98 27.37 32.09
CA ASN A 391 9.65 27.80 33.31
C ASN A 391 9.86 26.63 34.29
N ALA A 392 8.84 25.79 34.48
CA ALA A 392 8.94 24.61 35.32
C ALA A 392 10.03 23.64 34.83
N LEU A 393 10.07 23.37 33.52
CA LEU A 393 11.09 22.52 32.91
C LEU A 393 12.50 23.14 33.02
N TYR A 394 12.64 24.45 32.79
CA TYR A 394 13.91 25.13 32.93
C TYR A 394 14.48 25.02 34.35
N ARG A 395 13.62 25.12 35.38
CA ARG A 395 14.04 24.92 36.78
C ARG A 395 14.57 23.52 37.04
N ILE A 396 14.02 22.49 36.40
CA ILE A 396 14.53 21.11 36.51
C ILE A 396 15.95 21.03 35.95
N PHE A 397 16.21 21.63 34.78
CA PHE A 397 17.57 21.68 34.22
C PHE A 397 18.53 22.50 35.08
N ALA A 398 18.08 23.64 35.60
CA ALA A 398 18.90 24.47 36.48
C ALA A 398 19.27 23.72 37.78
N GLN A 399 18.34 22.95 38.36
CA GLN A 399 18.59 22.13 39.56
C GLN A 399 19.49 20.92 39.29
N GLY A 400 19.58 20.42 38.05
CA GLY A 400 20.47 19.31 37.71
C GLY A 400 21.93 19.71 37.46
N LYS A 401 22.20 21.02 37.31
CA LYS A 401 23.55 21.57 37.02
C LYS A 401 24.30 22.09 38.25
N PHE A 402 23.64 22.15 39.40
CA PHE A 402 24.19 22.54 40.70
C PHE A 402 23.88 21.45 41.73
#